data_AF-A0A950VMA3-F1
#
_entry.id   AF-A0A950VMA3-F1
#
_cell.length_a   1.000
_cell.length_b   1.000
_cell.length_c   1.000
_cell.angle_alpha   90.00
_cell.angle_beta   90.00
_cell.angle_gamma   90.00
#
_symmetry.space_group_name_H-M   'P 1'
#
loop_
_entity.id
_entity.type
_entity.pdbx_description
1 polymer ?
#
loop_
_entity_poly.entity_id
_entity_poly.type
_entity_poly.pdbx_seq_one_letter_code
_entity_poly.pdbx_strand_id
1 'polypeptide(L)'
;MDASLNRTRLGALARAEPDWVGQPAFGLLSRDALVELVAHLGESVAERIFGRRLGHLIATLHLGGDMDAIETEWRRAYRAHWRTIQQVWLAGGLAERLGPGLSAGARSEADRLGANRVSIELAPYPSSLPLIGAARNSQSEGAHAVVLDFGHTAIKRGVATYQNTSLLRIELLEPRRAPPADHVIETVIEEIADTLTVAPEDVDPQVLVSLASYVSPSGEPEDSHSLYAPLRTLAPAALADAVRQRSGRPVERVRFEHDGTLAAAGVVSDVPAAVIMLGTALGVGFVSSGHRLRAIASDFNVRAAHDLVEDATGPFTHGEPP
;
A
#
# COMPACT_ATOMS: atom_id res chain seq x y z
N MET A 1 -16.90 -4.33 -11.32
CA MET A 1 -16.26 -3.00 -11.24
C MET A 1 -15.51 -2.71 -12.52
N ASP A 2 -15.73 -1.53 -13.07
CA ASP A 2 -15.40 -1.24 -14.48
C ASP A 2 -14.21 -0.28 -14.65
N ALA A 3 -13.76 0.35 -13.55
CA ALA A 3 -12.54 1.14 -13.52
C ALA A 3 -11.58 0.57 -12.48
N SER A 4 -10.50 -0.05 -12.95
CA SER A 4 -9.40 -0.57 -12.13
C SER A 4 -8.11 -0.48 -12.95
N LEU A 5 -6.97 -0.23 -12.30
CA LEU A 5 -5.67 -0.24 -12.98
C LEU A 5 -5.43 -1.59 -13.67
N ASN A 6 -5.69 -2.71 -12.98
CA ASN A 6 -5.49 -4.06 -13.50
C ASN A 6 -6.15 -4.32 -14.86
N ARG A 7 -7.32 -3.73 -15.09
CA ARG A 7 -8.11 -3.87 -16.32
C ARG A 7 -7.78 -2.82 -17.38
N THR A 8 -7.08 -1.75 -17.02
CA THR A 8 -6.74 -0.66 -17.95
C THR A 8 -5.82 -1.18 -19.04
N ARG A 9 -6.27 -1.09 -20.30
CA ARG A 9 -5.47 -1.50 -21.46
C ARG A 9 -4.49 -0.41 -21.87
N LEU A 10 -3.24 -0.75 -22.13
CA LEU A 10 -2.23 0.23 -22.57
C LEU A 10 -2.63 0.84 -23.92
N GLY A 11 -2.53 2.17 -24.02
CA GLY A 11 -3.12 2.92 -25.12
C GLY A 11 -2.27 2.97 -26.39
N ALA A 12 -2.93 3.20 -27.52
CA ALA A 12 -2.31 3.39 -28.84
C ALA A 12 -1.69 4.80 -28.99
N LEU A 13 -0.78 5.15 -28.09
CA LEU A 13 -0.14 6.46 -28.03
C LEU A 13 0.89 6.66 -29.17
N ALA A 14 1.21 7.91 -29.47
CA ALA A 14 2.28 8.22 -30.42
C ALA A 14 3.60 7.60 -29.95
N ARG A 15 4.25 6.80 -30.80
CA ARG A 15 5.48 6.04 -30.50
C ARG A 15 5.29 4.94 -29.43
N ALA A 16 4.06 4.50 -29.14
CA ALA A 16 3.79 3.33 -28.31
C ALA A 16 4.54 2.07 -28.82
N GLU A 17 4.93 1.19 -27.90
CA GLU A 17 5.42 -0.15 -28.24
C GLU A 17 4.23 -0.99 -28.76
N PRO A 18 4.21 -1.43 -30.03
CA PRO A 18 3.02 -2.07 -30.61
C PRO A 18 2.54 -3.30 -29.84
N ASP A 19 3.48 -4.12 -29.37
CA ASP A 19 3.21 -5.36 -28.64
C ASP A 19 2.52 -5.16 -27.28
N TRP A 20 2.58 -3.93 -26.73
CA TRP A 20 1.95 -3.59 -25.46
C TRP A 20 0.57 -2.95 -25.65
N VAL A 21 0.27 -2.42 -26.83
CA VAL A 21 -1.01 -1.74 -27.10
C VAL A 21 -2.18 -2.72 -26.98
N GLY A 22 -3.22 -2.30 -26.27
CA GLY A 22 -4.41 -3.11 -26.02
C GLY A 22 -4.23 -4.20 -24.95
N GLN A 23 -3.02 -4.48 -24.47
CA GLN A 23 -2.79 -5.45 -23.39
C GLN A 23 -3.27 -4.88 -22.05
N PRO A 24 -3.94 -5.67 -21.18
CA PRO A 24 -4.34 -5.22 -19.85
C PRO A 24 -3.12 -5.06 -18.95
N ALA A 25 -3.07 -3.99 -18.17
CA ALA A 25 -1.93 -3.68 -17.30
C ALA A 25 -1.55 -4.83 -16.36
N PHE A 26 -2.52 -5.57 -15.81
CA PHE A 26 -2.23 -6.74 -14.96
C PHE A 26 -1.38 -7.82 -15.66
N GLY A 27 -1.60 -8.07 -16.95
CA GLY A 27 -0.80 -9.02 -17.73
C GLY A 27 0.62 -8.53 -18.04
N LEU A 28 0.92 -7.25 -17.80
CA LEU A 28 2.22 -6.64 -18.09
C LEU A 28 3.00 -6.21 -16.85
N LEU A 29 2.31 -5.97 -15.73
CA LEU A 29 2.80 -5.28 -14.53
C LEU A 29 2.46 -6.01 -13.21
N SER A 30 2.04 -7.27 -13.25
CA SER A 30 1.93 -8.14 -12.08
C SER A 30 3.29 -8.74 -11.69
N ARG A 31 3.36 -9.31 -10.48
CA ARG A 31 4.50 -10.13 -10.03
C ARG A 31 4.81 -11.26 -11.01
N ASP A 32 3.79 -11.93 -11.52
CA ASP A 32 3.97 -13.10 -12.39
C ASP A 32 4.50 -12.67 -13.78
N ALA A 33 4.01 -11.56 -14.33
CA ALA A 33 4.55 -10.96 -15.55
C ALA A 33 6.02 -10.54 -15.40
N LEU A 34 6.46 -10.09 -14.21
CA LEU A 34 7.87 -9.83 -13.94
C LEU A 34 8.69 -11.12 -13.84
N VAL A 35 8.19 -12.15 -13.17
CA VAL A 35 8.87 -13.46 -13.08
C VAL A 35 9.05 -14.08 -14.48
N GLU A 36 8.03 -14.01 -15.33
CA GLU A 36 8.10 -14.47 -16.71
C GLU A 36 9.13 -13.68 -17.53
N LEU A 37 9.16 -12.35 -17.42
CA LEU A 37 10.18 -11.52 -18.07
C LEU A 37 11.60 -11.89 -17.61
N VAL A 38 11.82 -12.09 -16.31
CA VAL A 38 13.13 -12.46 -15.75
C VAL A 38 13.57 -13.83 -16.29
N ALA A 39 12.66 -14.80 -16.35
CA ALA A 39 12.95 -16.15 -16.85
C ALA A 39 13.36 -16.16 -18.34
N HIS A 40 12.77 -15.29 -19.16
CA HIS A 40 13.05 -15.23 -20.61
C HIS A 40 14.21 -14.32 -21.00
N LEU A 41 14.43 -13.20 -20.28
CA LEU A 41 15.31 -12.11 -20.70
C LEU A 41 16.43 -11.77 -19.71
N GLY A 42 16.41 -12.38 -18.52
CA GLY A 42 17.30 -12.03 -17.41
C GLY A 42 16.85 -10.76 -16.67
N GLU A 43 17.34 -10.61 -15.43
CA GLU A 43 16.83 -9.62 -14.48
C GLU A 43 16.94 -8.17 -15.00
N SER A 44 18.15 -7.67 -15.28
CA SER A 44 18.34 -6.28 -15.71
C SER A 44 17.63 -5.89 -17.02
N VAL A 45 17.22 -6.86 -17.85
CA VAL A 45 16.39 -6.59 -19.03
C VAL A 45 14.92 -6.49 -18.64
N ALA A 46 14.45 -7.44 -17.82
CA ALA A 46 13.10 -7.48 -17.29
C ALA A 46 12.74 -6.21 -16.51
N GLU A 47 13.62 -5.73 -15.63
CA GLU A 47 13.40 -4.51 -14.82
C GLU A 47 13.17 -3.27 -15.69
N ARG A 48 13.99 -3.07 -16.72
CA ARG A 48 13.85 -1.95 -17.67
C ARG A 48 12.55 -2.03 -18.47
N ILE A 49 12.17 -3.22 -18.90
CA ILE A 49 10.91 -3.46 -19.63
C ILE A 49 9.71 -3.18 -18.70
N PHE A 50 9.77 -3.63 -17.45
CA PHE A 50 8.73 -3.40 -16.45
C PHE A 50 8.55 -1.91 -16.15
N GLY A 51 9.65 -1.17 -15.96
CA GLY A 51 9.62 0.29 -15.81
C GLY A 51 9.03 1.01 -17.02
N ARG A 52 9.43 0.64 -18.25
CA ARG A 52 8.82 1.21 -19.46
C ARG A 52 7.32 0.91 -19.54
N ARG A 53 6.88 -0.34 -19.32
CA ARG A 53 5.45 -0.72 -19.31
C ARG A 53 4.64 0.12 -18.31
N LEU A 54 5.22 0.43 -17.14
CA LEU A 54 4.58 1.29 -16.14
C LEU A 54 4.48 2.75 -16.61
N GLY A 55 5.52 3.29 -17.24
CA GLY A 55 5.47 4.62 -17.86
C GLY A 55 4.43 4.72 -18.98
N HIS A 56 4.27 3.67 -19.80
CA HIS A 56 3.21 3.57 -20.82
C HIS A 56 1.82 3.56 -20.19
N LEU A 57 1.60 2.80 -19.12
CA LEU A 57 0.34 2.84 -18.35
C LEU A 57 0.03 4.26 -17.85
N ILE A 58 1.01 4.91 -17.20
CA ILE A 58 0.82 6.27 -16.66
C ILE A 58 0.52 7.27 -17.79
N ALA A 59 1.23 7.20 -18.92
CA ALA A 59 0.96 8.03 -20.09
C ALA A 59 -0.44 7.78 -20.68
N THR A 60 -0.90 6.52 -20.69
CA THR A 60 -2.24 6.14 -21.15
C THR A 60 -3.32 6.80 -20.30
N LEU A 61 -3.14 6.80 -18.98
CA LEU A 61 -4.08 7.38 -18.02
C LEU A 61 -4.18 8.92 -18.15
N HIS A 62 -3.07 9.61 -18.42
CA HIS A 62 -3.02 11.08 -18.51
C HIS A 62 -3.41 11.63 -19.89
N LEU A 63 -2.96 11.00 -20.97
CA LEU A 63 -3.26 11.45 -22.33
C LEU A 63 -4.63 10.94 -22.81
N GLY A 64 -5.08 9.80 -22.28
CA GLY A 64 -6.17 9.02 -22.85
C GLY A 64 -5.70 8.20 -24.06
N GLY A 65 -6.38 7.10 -24.32
CA GLY A 65 -6.05 6.19 -25.44
C GLY A 65 -6.18 4.71 -25.09
N ASP A 66 -6.58 4.37 -23.87
CA ASP A 66 -6.91 3.00 -23.47
C ASP A 66 -8.13 2.48 -24.26
N MET A 67 -7.92 1.35 -24.93
CA MET A 67 -8.82 0.76 -25.93
C MET A 67 -10.06 0.04 -25.34
N ASP A 68 -10.47 0.37 -24.11
CA ASP A 68 -11.63 -0.26 -23.50
C ASP A 68 -12.93 0.21 -24.16
N ALA A 69 -13.64 -0.73 -24.80
CA ALA A 69 -14.90 -0.49 -25.51
C ALA A 69 -16.11 -0.22 -24.59
N ILE A 70 -15.98 -0.47 -23.27
CA ILE A 70 -17.06 -0.28 -22.30
C ILE A 70 -16.89 1.07 -21.62
N GLU A 71 -17.53 2.10 -22.18
CA GLU A 71 -17.47 3.47 -21.66
C GLU A 71 -18.61 3.76 -20.67
N THR A 72 -18.50 3.20 -19.46
CA THR A 72 -19.40 3.55 -18.35
C THR A 72 -19.12 4.96 -17.83
N GLU A 73 -20.11 5.57 -17.16
CA GLU A 73 -19.94 6.86 -16.49
C GLU A 73 -18.79 6.82 -15.48
N TRP A 74 -18.70 5.75 -14.69
CA TRP A 74 -17.59 5.53 -13.75
C TRP A 74 -16.24 5.45 -14.45
N ARG A 75 -16.13 4.78 -15.60
CA ARG A 75 -14.88 4.72 -16.39
C ARG A 75 -14.51 6.09 -16.96
N ARG A 76 -15.48 6.91 -17.40
CA ARG A 76 -15.24 8.30 -17.81
C ARG A 76 -14.75 9.17 -16.65
N ALA A 77 -15.41 9.11 -15.50
CA ALA A 77 -15.03 9.85 -14.30
C ALA A 77 -13.62 9.47 -13.83
N TYR A 78 -13.29 8.17 -13.80
CA TYR A 78 -11.97 7.66 -13.48
C TYR A 78 -10.87 8.19 -14.43
N ARG A 79 -11.11 8.11 -15.75
CA ARG A 79 -10.19 8.70 -16.75
C ARG A 79 -10.05 10.20 -16.58
N ALA A 80 -11.15 10.93 -16.34
CA ALA A 80 -11.12 12.37 -16.13
C ALA A 80 -10.30 12.75 -14.88
N HIS A 81 -10.46 12.00 -13.78
CA HIS A 81 -9.69 12.21 -12.56
C HIS A 81 -8.19 11.97 -12.78
N TRP A 82 -7.79 10.89 -13.48
CA TRP A 82 -6.39 10.65 -13.82
C TRP A 82 -5.71 11.80 -14.58
N ARG A 83 -6.43 12.53 -15.44
CA ARG A 83 -5.90 13.72 -16.13
C ARG A 83 -5.64 14.91 -15.21
N THR A 84 -6.17 14.90 -13.98
CA THR A 84 -5.93 15.95 -12.97
C THR A 84 -4.72 15.66 -12.09
N ILE A 85 -4.21 14.42 -12.11
CA ILE A 85 -3.04 14.00 -11.32
C ILE A 85 -1.77 14.65 -11.87
N GLN A 86 -0.94 15.14 -10.97
CA GLN A 86 0.33 15.84 -11.25
C GLN A 86 1.53 15.12 -10.62
N GLN A 87 1.31 14.21 -9.66
CA GLN A 87 2.33 13.37 -9.06
C GLN A 87 1.85 11.93 -8.89
N VAL A 88 2.70 10.97 -9.24
CA VAL A 88 2.48 9.54 -9.06
C VAL A 88 3.60 8.96 -8.21
N TRP A 89 3.24 8.49 -7.03
CA TRP A 89 4.11 7.76 -6.13
C TRP A 89 4.04 6.26 -6.43
N LEU A 90 5.19 5.61 -6.54
CA LEU A 90 5.32 4.18 -6.73
C LEU A 90 5.61 3.50 -5.39
N ALA A 91 4.80 2.49 -5.06
CA ALA A 91 4.84 1.81 -3.77
C ALA A 91 4.53 0.30 -3.94
N GLY A 92 4.53 -0.46 -2.84
CA GLY A 92 4.42 -1.92 -2.84
C GLY A 92 5.77 -2.65 -2.96
N GLY A 93 5.75 -3.96 -2.72
CA GLY A 93 6.96 -4.78 -2.64
C GLY A 93 7.74 -4.92 -3.95
N LEU A 94 7.09 -4.80 -5.12
CA LEU A 94 7.82 -4.73 -6.39
C LEU A 94 8.49 -3.37 -6.58
N ALA A 95 7.88 -2.27 -6.11
CA ALA A 95 8.50 -0.95 -6.18
C ALA A 95 9.74 -0.86 -5.28
N GLU A 96 9.68 -1.46 -4.09
CA GLU A 96 10.84 -1.61 -3.20
C GLU A 96 11.96 -2.41 -3.85
N ARG A 97 11.65 -3.62 -4.37
CA ARG A 97 12.65 -4.49 -5.01
C ARG A 97 13.32 -3.82 -6.22
N LEU A 98 12.55 -3.18 -7.09
CA LEU A 98 13.05 -2.60 -8.36
C LEU A 98 13.63 -1.18 -8.18
N GLY A 99 13.36 -0.55 -7.03
CA GLY A 99 14.01 0.66 -6.55
C GLY A 99 13.99 1.85 -7.52
N PRO A 100 15.03 2.71 -7.48
CA PRO A 100 15.10 3.90 -8.34
C PRO A 100 15.09 3.59 -9.84
N GLY A 101 15.58 2.43 -10.27
CA GLY A 101 15.59 2.01 -11.68
C GLY A 101 14.19 1.92 -12.29
N LEU A 102 13.21 1.46 -11.51
CA LEU A 102 11.79 1.43 -11.88
C LEU A 102 11.26 2.84 -12.18
N SER A 103 11.43 3.77 -11.23
CA SER A 103 10.89 5.13 -11.35
C SER A 103 11.55 5.92 -12.49
N ALA A 104 12.87 5.75 -12.69
CA ALA A 104 13.60 6.33 -13.81
C ALA A 104 13.11 5.78 -15.17
N GLY A 105 12.91 4.46 -15.28
CA GLY A 105 12.37 3.82 -16.48
C GLY A 105 10.93 4.26 -16.80
N ALA A 106 10.08 4.36 -15.78
CA ALA A 106 8.70 4.82 -15.92
C ALA A 106 8.62 6.30 -16.34
N ARG A 107 9.43 7.17 -15.72
CA ARG A 107 9.54 8.58 -16.09
C ARG A 107 10.00 8.74 -17.54
N SER A 108 11.11 8.08 -17.91
CA SER A 108 11.65 8.16 -19.26
C SER A 108 10.67 7.68 -20.34
N GLU A 109 9.86 6.65 -20.09
CA GLU A 109 8.86 6.20 -21.07
C GLU A 109 7.64 7.13 -21.10
N ALA A 110 7.17 7.62 -19.95
CA ALA A 110 6.06 8.57 -19.88
C ALA A 110 6.39 9.87 -20.65
N ASP A 111 7.59 10.42 -20.44
CA ASP A 111 8.11 11.58 -21.18
C ASP A 111 8.22 11.29 -22.69
N ARG A 112 8.74 10.12 -23.07
CA ARG A 112 8.90 9.69 -24.48
C ARG A 112 7.57 9.62 -25.23
N LEU A 113 6.49 9.29 -24.52
CA LEU A 113 5.11 9.21 -25.00
C LEU A 113 4.33 10.54 -24.86
N GLY A 114 4.92 11.58 -24.27
CA GLY A 114 4.37 12.92 -24.16
C GLY A 114 3.65 13.26 -22.85
N ALA A 115 3.66 12.37 -21.85
CA ALA A 115 3.06 12.58 -20.54
C ALA A 115 4.01 13.31 -19.56
N ASN A 116 4.54 14.45 -20.00
CA ASN A 116 5.59 15.22 -19.31
C ASN A 116 5.09 16.21 -18.23
N ARG A 117 3.83 16.10 -17.82
CA ARG A 117 3.20 16.95 -16.79
C ARG A 117 2.96 16.24 -15.46
N VAL A 118 3.33 14.97 -15.36
CA VAL A 118 3.20 14.16 -14.15
C VAL A 118 4.59 13.77 -13.64
N SER A 119 4.91 14.11 -12.39
CA SER A 119 6.10 13.56 -11.74
C SER A 119 5.86 12.11 -11.35
N ILE A 120 6.87 11.26 -11.52
CA ILE A 120 6.82 9.83 -11.17
C ILE A 120 7.99 9.55 -10.24
N GLU A 121 7.69 9.17 -9.00
CA GLU A 121 8.65 9.08 -7.90
C GLU A 121 8.47 7.79 -7.12
N LEU A 122 9.54 7.26 -6.53
CA LEU A 122 9.46 6.13 -5.61
C LEU A 122 9.11 6.67 -4.22
N ALA A 123 8.08 6.11 -3.56
CA ALA A 123 7.69 6.53 -2.22
C ALA A 123 8.77 6.22 -1.17
N PRO A 124 8.92 7.04 -0.11
CA PRO A 124 9.62 6.62 1.10
C PRO A 124 8.98 5.35 1.65
N TYR A 125 9.80 4.35 2.01
CA TYR A 125 9.37 3.04 2.54
C TYR A 125 8.30 2.36 1.66
N PRO A 126 8.59 2.03 0.38
CA PRO A 126 7.57 1.65 -0.61
C PRO A 126 6.69 0.48 -0.17
N SER A 127 7.26 -0.54 0.48
CA SER A 127 6.52 -1.71 0.96
C SER A 127 5.65 -1.45 2.19
N SER A 128 6.00 -0.45 3.00
CA SER A 128 5.35 -0.14 4.29
C SER A 128 4.31 0.97 4.19
N LEU A 129 4.14 1.56 3.01
CA LEU A 129 3.26 2.73 2.82
C LEU A 129 1.80 2.54 3.28
N PRO A 130 1.14 1.37 3.15
CA PRO A 130 -0.18 1.14 3.74
C PRO A 130 -0.18 1.15 5.28
N LEU A 131 0.90 0.70 5.93
CA LEU A 131 1.06 0.76 7.39
C LEU A 131 1.25 2.22 7.86
N ILE A 132 2.02 3.01 7.12
CA ILE A 132 2.17 4.46 7.37
C ILE A 132 0.80 5.15 7.21
N GLY A 133 0.04 4.79 6.17
CA GLY A 133 -1.33 5.24 5.97
C GLY A 133 -2.28 4.90 7.12
N ALA A 134 -2.25 3.66 7.60
CA ALA A 134 -3.05 3.21 8.73
C ALA A 134 -2.70 4.00 10.00
N ALA A 135 -1.40 4.14 10.30
CA ALA A 135 -0.92 4.92 11.44
C ALA A 135 -1.37 6.38 11.37
N ARG A 136 -1.24 7.01 10.18
CA ARG A 136 -1.65 8.40 9.99
C ARG A 136 -3.16 8.63 10.07
N ASN A 137 -3.98 7.59 9.89
CA ASN A 137 -5.43 7.70 10.04
C ASN A 137 -5.92 7.51 11.48
N SER A 138 -5.12 6.98 12.43
CA SER A 138 -5.51 6.92 13.85
C SER A 138 -5.80 8.32 14.40
N GLN A 139 -7.00 8.49 14.97
CA GLN A 139 -7.46 9.75 15.57
C GLN A 139 -7.32 9.78 17.11
N SER A 140 -6.85 8.70 17.74
CA SER A 140 -7.05 8.38 19.17
C SER A 140 -6.46 9.33 20.23
N GLU A 141 -5.52 10.21 19.86
CA GLU A 141 -4.59 10.90 20.77
C GLU A 141 -3.61 9.97 21.56
N GLY A 142 -3.83 8.65 21.61
CA GLY A 142 -2.91 7.65 22.17
C GLY A 142 -1.52 7.66 21.53
N ALA A 143 -0.50 7.27 22.31
CA ALA A 143 0.91 7.32 21.92
C ALA A 143 1.35 6.09 21.10
N HIS A 144 0.56 5.01 21.10
CA HIS A 144 0.80 3.82 20.28
C HIS A 144 -0.44 3.42 19.47
N ALA A 145 -0.24 2.84 18.29
CA ALA A 145 -1.30 2.16 17.54
C ALA A 145 -0.75 0.92 16.84
N VAL A 146 -1.56 -0.12 16.72
CA VAL A 146 -1.25 -1.32 15.95
C VAL A 146 -1.70 -1.13 14.50
N VAL A 147 -0.81 -1.44 13.56
CA VAL A 147 -1.04 -1.30 12.12
C VAL A 147 -0.77 -2.62 11.40
N LEU A 148 -1.69 -3.00 10.50
CA LEU A 148 -1.58 -4.23 9.72
C LEU A 148 -1.90 -3.99 8.24
N ASP A 149 -1.27 -4.77 7.38
CA ASP A 149 -1.44 -4.78 5.93
C ASP A 149 -1.62 -6.22 5.44
N PHE A 150 -2.88 -6.60 5.22
CA PHE A 150 -3.30 -7.93 4.77
C PHE A 150 -3.29 -7.98 3.23
N GLY A 151 -2.10 -8.27 2.68
CA GLY A 151 -1.90 -8.50 1.25
C GLY A 151 -2.01 -9.98 0.86
N HIS A 152 -2.30 -10.26 -0.42
CA HIS A 152 -2.44 -11.61 -1.00
C HIS A 152 -1.20 -12.52 -0.97
N THR A 153 -0.12 -12.15 -0.27
CA THR A 153 1.11 -12.96 -0.19
C THR A 153 1.69 -12.95 1.21
N ALA A 154 1.68 -11.79 1.87
CA ALA A 154 2.11 -11.64 3.24
C ALA A 154 1.22 -10.63 3.98
N ILE A 155 1.08 -10.86 5.28
CA ILE A 155 0.50 -9.92 6.25
C ILE A 155 1.68 -9.18 6.88
N LYS A 156 1.77 -7.87 6.67
CA LYS A 156 2.74 -7.01 7.38
C LYS A 156 2.08 -6.46 8.63
N ARG A 157 2.86 -6.33 9.71
CA ARG A 157 2.36 -6.00 11.04
C ARG A 157 3.37 -5.06 11.70
N GLY A 158 2.91 -4.11 12.48
CA GLY A 158 3.80 -3.20 13.19
C GLY A 158 3.11 -2.39 14.27
N VAL A 159 3.93 -1.75 15.09
CA VAL A 159 3.50 -0.80 16.11
C VAL A 159 3.96 0.59 15.70
N ALA A 160 3.00 1.50 15.52
CA ALA A 160 3.26 2.91 15.32
C ALA A 160 3.42 3.60 16.69
N THR A 161 4.46 4.42 16.84
CA THR A 161 4.67 5.31 18.00
C THR A 161 4.47 6.75 17.55
N TYR A 162 3.76 7.53 18.36
CA TYR A 162 3.51 8.95 18.13
C TYR A 162 4.22 9.83 19.17
N GLN A 163 4.68 10.99 18.74
CA GLN A 163 5.04 12.09 19.63
C GLN A 163 4.00 13.20 19.47
N ASN A 164 3.19 13.43 20.51
CA ASN A 164 1.97 14.22 20.42
C ASN A 164 1.07 13.65 19.28
N THR A 165 0.63 14.49 18.35
CA THR A 165 -0.17 14.12 17.19
C THR A 165 0.64 13.70 15.96
N SER A 166 1.97 13.60 16.05
CA SER A 166 2.85 13.26 14.92
C SER A 166 3.34 11.82 14.99
N LEU A 167 3.30 11.11 13.86
CA LEU A 167 3.86 9.78 13.70
C LEU A 167 5.38 9.85 13.74
N LEU A 168 5.99 9.28 14.78
CA LEU A 168 7.43 9.30 15.03
C LEU A 168 8.14 8.10 14.43
N ARG A 169 7.58 6.89 14.55
CA ARG A 169 8.16 5.69 13.95
C ARG A 169 7.16 4.56 13.78
N ILE A 170 7.50 3.58 12.95
CA ILE A 170 6.85 2.26 12.92
C ILE A 170 7.89 1.17 13.15
N GLU A 171 7.65 0.34 14.16
CA GLU A 171 8.42 -0.88 14.43
C GLU A 171 7.73 -2.05 13.71
N LEU A 172 8.39 -2.58 12.68
CA LEU A 172 7.91 -3.71 11.90
C LEU A 172 8.14 -5.01 12.65
N LEU A 173 7.08 -5.78 12.84
CA LEU A 173 7.15 -7.16 13.29
C LEU A 173 7.42 -8.08 12.09
N GLU A 174 7.88 -9.30 12.39
CA GLU A 174 8.10 -10.33 11.37
C GLU A 174 6.83 -10.53 10.52
N PRO A 175 6.92 -10.40 9.17
CA PRO A 175 5.80 -10.63 8.28
C PRO A 175 5.30 -12.07 8.35
N ARG A 176 4.00 -12.24 8.19
CA ARG A 176 3.33 -13.54 8.19
C ARG A 176 2.84 -13.88 6.80
N ARG A 177 2.57 -15.15 6.50
CA ARG A 177 2.00 -15.51 5.20
C ARG A 177 0.54 -15.07 5.13
N ALA A 178 0.06 -14.74 3.93
CA ALA A 178 -1.38 -14.58 3.71
C ALA A 178 -2.15 -15.87 4.06
N PRO A 179 -3.40 -15.77 4.53
CA PRO A 179 -4.18 -16.94 4.92
C PRO A 179 -4.51 -17.83 3.72
N PRO A 180 -4.67 -19.15 3.92
CA PRO A 180 -5.40 -19.97 2.97
C PRO A 180 -6.89 -19.57 2.97
N ALA A 181 -7.59 -19.81 1.86
CA ALA A 181 -8.93 -19.25 1.62
C ALA A 181 -10.02 -19.71 2.60
N ASP A 182 -9.81 -20.83 3.29
CA ASP A 182 -10.68 -21.44 4.29
C ASP A 182 -10.45 -20.93 5.73
N HIS A 183 -9.27 -20.39 6.04
CA HIS A 183 -8.93 -19.86 7.40
C HIS A 183 -8.87 -18.32 7.50
N VAL A 184 -9.31 -17.60 6.46
CA VAL A 184 -9.20 -16.13 6.35
C VAL A 184 -9.68 -15.37 7.59
N ILE A 185 -10.84 -15.74 8.14
CA ILE A 185 -11.42 -15.09 9.32
C ILE A 185 -10.56 -15.33 10.56
N GLU A 186 -10.18 -16.59 10.80
CA GLU A 186 -9.38 -17.01 11.95
C GLU A 186 -8.02 -16.33 11.95
N THR A 187 -7.29 -16.39 10.83
CA THR A 187 -5.98 -15.72 10.69
C THR A 187 -6.07 -14.20 10.85
N VAL A 188 -7.14 -13.55 10.39
CA VAL A 188 -7.31 -12.09 10.60
C VAL A 188 -7.50 -11.76 12.08
N ILE A 189 -8.31 -12.54 12.81
CA ILE A 189 -8.49 -12.38 14.26
C ILE A 189 -7.17 -12.63 15.00
N GLU A 190 -6.49 -13.72 14.68
CA GLU A 190 -5.23 -14.11 15.33
C GLU A 190 -4.13 -13.10 15.07
N GLU A 191 -3.92 -12.65 13.84
CA GLU A 191 -2.80 -11.75 13.52
C GLU A 191 -3.00 -10.34 14.08
N ILE A 192 -4.25 -9.85 14.20
CA ILE A 192 -4.53 -8.62 14.94
C ILE A 192 -4.25 -8.84 16.44
N ALA A 193 -4.74 -9.95 17.02
CA ALA A 193 -4.57 -10.25 18.43
C ALA A 193 -3.09 -10.44 18.83
N ASP A 194 -2.32 -11.19 18.06
CA ASP A 194 -0.87 -11.41 18.25
C ASP A 194 -0.07 -10.10 18.08
N THR A 195 -0.54 -9.17 17.24
CA THR A 195 0.10 -7.84 17.12
C THR A 195 -0.20 -6.97 18.34
N LEU A 196 -1.41 -7.09 18.93
CA LEU A 196 -1.81 -6.36 20.15
C LEU A 196 -1.16 -6.89 21.43
N THR A 197 -0.76 -8.17 21.49
CA THR A 197 -0.09 -8.75 22.68
C THR A 197 1.39 -8.38 22.79
N VAL A 198 2.04 -8.04 21.68
CA VAL A 198 3.43 -7.53 21.67
C VAL A 198 3.53 -6.01 21.64
N ALA A 199 2.40 -5.30 21.47
CA ALA A 199 2.34 -3.85 21.51
C ALA A 199 2.37 -3.31 22.96
N PRO A 200 2.81 -2.05 23.17
CA PRO A 200 2.74 -1.36 24.46
C PRO A 200 1.33 -1.33 25.08
N GLU A 201 1.27 -1.11 26.39
CA GLU A 201 0.00 -1.16 27.13
C GLU A 201 -1.01 -0.08 26.70
N ASP A 202 -0.52 1.08 26.25
CA ASP A 202 -1.24 2.30 25.86
C ASP A 202 -1.58 2.38 24.35
N VAL A 203 -1.77 1.22 23.71
CA VAL A 203 -2.21 1.13 22.31
C VAL A 203 -3.65 1.64 22.12
N ASP A 204 -3.87 2.33 20.99
CA ASP A 204 -5.19 2.72 20.46
C ASP A 204 -6.14 1.49 20.41
N PRO A 205 -7.30 1.51 21.10
CA PRO A 205 -8.28 0.42 21.05
C PRO A 205 -9.05 0.35 19.72
N GLN A 206 -8.81 1.28 18.79
CA GLN A 206 -9.33 1.26 17.43
C GLN A 206 -8.24 0.78 16.46
N VAL A 207 -8.40 -0.44 15.95
CA VAL A 207 -7.44 -1.03 15.00
C VAL A 207 -7.89 -0.74 13.57
N LEU A 208 -7.08 0.00 12.82
CA LEU A 208 -7.26 0.23 11.39
C LEU A 208 -6.35 -0.70 10.58
N VAL A 209 -6.97 -1.42 9.65
CA VAL A 209 -6.34 -2.52 8.90
C VAL A 209 -6.36 -2.23 7.40
N SER A 210 -5.19 -2.21 6.77
CA SER A 210 -5.05 -2.24 5.31
C SER A 210 -5.44 -3.62 4.79
N LEU A 211 -6.28 -3.67 3.76
CA LEU A 211 -6.80 -4.89 3.15
C LEU A 211 -6.65 -4.85 1.63
N ALA A 212 -6.09 -5.89 1.03
CA ALA A 212 -6.03 -6.07 -0.43
C ALA A 212 -7.38 -6.53 -1.02
N SER A 213 -8.45 -5.81 -0.68
CA SER A 213 -9.82 -6.01 -1.14
C SER A 213 -10.50 -4.65 -1.21
N TYR A 214 -11.43 -4.45 -2.15
CA TYR A 214 -12.31 -3.28 -2.09
C TYR A 214 -13.11 -3.31 -0.79
N VAL A 215 -13.20 -2.16 -0.14
CA VAL A 215 -13.89 -1.94 1.13
C VAL A 215 -14.89 -0.80 0.96
N SER A 216 -16.10 -0.99 1.50
CA SER A 216 -17.16 0.00 1.54
C SER A 216 -16.76 1.24 2.38
N PRO A 217 -17.49 2.35 2.27
CA PRO A 217 -17.34 3.48 3.20
C PRO A 217 -17.59 3.12 4.68
N SER A 218 -18.36 2.05 4.99
CA SER A 218 -18.57 1.58 6.37
C SER A 218 -17.36 0.81 6.94
N GLY A 219 -16.44 0.36 6.08
CA GLY A 219 -15.28 -0.45 6.47
C GLY A 219 -15.49 -1.96 6.30
N GLU A 220 -16.44 -2.38 5.45
CA GLU A 220 -16.75 -3.78 5.16
C GLU A 220 -16.25 -4.18 3.77
N PRO A 221 -15.65 -5.37 3.57
CA PRO A 221 -15.22 -5.79 2.23
C PRO A 221 -16.41 -5.91 1.25
N GLU A 222 -16.25 -5.45 0.01
CA GLU A 222 -17.31 -5.53 -1.01
C GLU A 222 -17.01 -6.56 -2.12
N ASP A 223 -15.73 -6.85 -2.37
CA ASP A 223 -15.32 -7.75 -3.45
C ASP A 223 -15.57 -9.22 -3.09
N SER A 224 -16.52 -9.84 -3.79
CA SER A 224 -16.82 -11.28 -3.67
C SER A 224 -15.76 -12.21 -4.27
N HIS A 225 -14.77 -11.66 -4.98
CA HIS A 225 -13.67 -12.42 -5.60
C HIS A 225 -12.32 -12.23 -4.90
N SER A 226 -12.22 -11.36 -3.88
CA SER A 226 -11.01 -11.24 -3.07
C SER A 226 -10.85 -12.45 -2.14
N LEU A 227 -9.59 -12.78 -1.80
CA LEU A 227 -9.26 -13.68 -0.69
C LEU A 227 -10.00 -13.29 0.60
N TYR A 228 -10.23 -11.99 0.82
CA TYR A 228 -10.82 -11.45 2.04
C TYR A 228 -12.36 -11.38 2.02
N ALA A 229 -13.02 -11.89 0.96
CA ALA A 229 -14.48 -11.95 0.86
C ALA A 229 -15.18 -12.63 2.07
N PRO A 230 -14.63 -13.68 2.73
CA PRO A 230 -15.28 -14.29 3.90
C PRO A 230 -15.53 -13.34 5.07
N LEU A 231 -14.70 -12.31 5.25
CA LEU A 231 -14.84 -11.32 6.35
C LEU A 231 -16.20 -10.61 6.34
N ARG A 232 -16.87 -10.55 5.19
CA ARG A 232 -18.25 -10.01 5.03
C ARG A 232 -19.30 -10.73 5.86
N THR A 233 -19.01 -11.95 6.31
CA THR A 233 -19.92 -12.74 7.15
C THR A 233 -19.85 -12.36 8.63
N LEU A 234 -18.83 -11.59 9.05
CA LEU A 234 -18.70 -11.11 10.42
C LEU A 234 -19.27 -9.69 10.56
N ALA A 235 -20.12 -9.51 11.56
CA ALA A 235 -20.47 -8.17 12.03
C ALA A 235 -19.22 -7.49 12.64
N PRO A 236 -18.98 -6.18 12.41
CA PRO A 236 -17.80 -5.49 12.94
C PRO A 236 -17.62 -5.59 14.46
N ALA A 237 -18.71 -5.64 15.23
CA ALA A 237 -18.67 -5.86 16.67
C ALA A 237 -18.18 -7.27 17.04
N ALA A 238 -18.64 -8.31 16.32
CA ALA A 238 -18.21 -9.69 16.56
C ALA A 238 -16.71 -9.89 16.25
N LEU A 239 -16.18 -9.17 15.24
CA LEU A 239 -14.75 -9.15 14.96
C LEU A 239 -13.95 -8.50 16.11
N ALA A 240 -14.38 -7.32 16.58
CA ALA A 240 -13.74 -6.65 17.71
C ALA A 240 -13.79 -7.49 19.00
N ASP A 241 -14.93 -8.15 19.26
CA ASP A 241 -15.11 -9.06 20.39
C ASP A 241 -14.18 -10.27 20.33
N ALA A 242 -14.05 -10.90 19.16
CA ALA A 242 -13.15 -12.04 18.97
C ALA A 242 -11.67 -11.65 19.15
N VAL A 243 -11.23 -10.51 18.59
CA VAL A 243 -9.87 -9.99 18.78
C VAL A 243 -9.61 -9.65 20.25
N ARG A 244 -10.56 -9.00 20.93
CA ARG A 244 -10.50 -8.69 22.37
C ARG A 244 -10.40 -9.94 23.23
N GLN A 245 -11.21 -10.97 22.94
CA GLN A 245 -11.15 -12.26 23.64
C GLN A 245 -9.83 -12.99 23.39
N ARG A 246 -9.29 -12.95 22.17
CA ARG A 246 -8.05 -13.66 21.79
C ARG A 246 -6.78 -12.99 22.34
N SER A 247 -6.76 -11.66 22.41
CA SER A 247 -5.61 -10.87 22.88
C SER A 247 -5.62 -10.58 24.38
N GLY A 248 -6.79 -10.53 25.02
CA GLY A 248 -6.95 -9.99 26.37
C GLY A 248 -6.76 -8.47 26.46
N ARG A 249 -6.65 -7.77 25.32
CA ARG A 249 -6.40 -6.33 25.22
C ARG A 249 -7.71 -5.58 24.92
N PRO A 250 -7.86 -4.30 25.35
CA PRO A 250 -9.04 -3.52 25.00
C PRO A 250 -9.07 -3.26 23.49
N VAL A 251 -10.15 -3.68 22.84
CA VAL A 251 -10.45 -3.36 21.43
C VAL A 251 -11.91 -2.92 21.36
N GLU A 252 -12.13 -1.69 20.94
CA GLU A 252 -13.46 -1.10 20.73
C GLU A 252 -13.96 -1.34 19.30
N ARG A 253 -13.05 -1.28 18.32
CA ARG A 253 -13.38 -1.41 16.91
C ARG A 253 -12.21 -1.94 16.10
N VAL A 254 -12.52 -2.81 15.15
CA VAL A 254 -11.66 -3.09 13.99
C VAL A 254 -12.33 -2.47 12.76
N ARG A 255 -11.56 -1.76 11.93
CA ARG A 255 -12.02 -1.19 10.65
C ARG A 255 -11.06 -1.60 9.54
N PHE A 256 -11.61 -2.05 8.42
CA PHE A 256 -10.83 -2.26 7.20
C PHE A 256 -10.84 -1.01 6.33
N GLU A 257 -9.78 -0.82 5.55
CA GLU A 257 -9.70 0.15 4.47
C GLU A 257 -8.82 -0.40 3.34
N HIS A 258 -9.12 -0.05 2.09
CA HIS A 258 -8.43 -0.60 0.92
C HIS A 258 -6.94 -0.20 0.91
N ASP A 259 -6.06 -1.14 0.59
CA ASP A 259 -4.60 -0.99 0.66
C ASP A 259 -4.07 0.25 -0.07
N GLY A 260 -4.57 0.52 -1.28
CA GLY A 260 -4.23 1.71 -2.05
C GLY A 260 -4.67 3.01 -1.38
N THR A 261 -5.83 3.02 -0.69
CA THR A 261 -6.34 4.22 0.00
C THR A 261 -5.46 4.57 1.20
N LEU A 262 -5.07 3.57 2.00
CA LEU A 262 -4.11 3.80 3.07
C LEU A 262 -2.72 4.15 2.51
N ALA A 263 -2.26 3.51 1.43
CA ALA A 263 -1.01 3.90 0.78
C ALA A 263 -1.03 5.39 0.34
N ALA A 264 -2.15 5.89 -0.18
CA ALA A 264 -2.34 7.31 -0.48
C ALA A 264 -2.34 8.21 0.76
N ALA A 265 -2.86 7.74 1.89
CA ALA A 265 -2.70 8.41 3.19
C ALA A 265 -1.28 8.28 3.78
N GLY A 266 -0.41 7.43 3.23
CA GLY A 266 0.98 7.30 3.62
C GLY A 266 1.88 8.44 3.13
N VAL A 267 1.53 9.09 2.01
CA VAL A 267 2.32 10.20 1.41
C VAL A 267 1.78 11.59 1.79
N VAL A 268 2.56 12.62 1.51
CA VAL A 268 2.16 14.03 1.57
C VAL A 268 2.40 14.65 0.19
N SER A 269 1.44 15.42 -0.31
CA SER A 269 1.54 16.13 -1.59
C SER A 269 0.68 17.38 -1.55
N ASP A 270 1.24 18.50 -2.02
CA ASP A 270 0.53 19.78 -2.19
C ASP A 270 -0.19 19.86 -3.55
N VAL A 271 0.02 18.89 -4.43
CA VAL A 271 -0.64 18.76 -5.74
C VAL A 271 -1.53 17.51 -5.79
N PRO A 272 -2.53 17.43 -6.70
CA PRO A 272 -3.32 16.21 -6.89
C PRO A 272 -2.39 15.03 -7.22
N ALA A 273 -2.38 14.03 -6.36
CA ALA A 273 -1.44 12.91 -6.43
C ALA A 273 -2.15 11.56 -6.35
N ALA A 274 -1.52 10.54 -6.93
CA ALA A 274 -1.94 9.15 -6.83
C ALA A 274 -0.78 8.28 -6.32
N VAL A 275 -1.12 7.16 -5.68
CA VAL A 275 -0.17 6.10 -5.34
C VAL A 275 -0.52 4.88 -6.18
N ILE A 276 0.46 4.31 -6.88
CA ILE A 276 0.35 3.03 -7.57
C ILE A 276 1.10 1.97 -6.75
N MET A 277 0.35 1.02 -6.21
CA MET A 277 0.88 -0.13 -5.48
C MET A 277 1.22 -1.26 -6.46
N LEU A 278 2.47 -1.71 -6.43
CA LEU A 278 3.02 -2.75 -7.30
C LEU A 278 3.34 -4.00 -6.47
N GLY A 279 2.54 -5.04 -6.66
CA GLY A 279 2.65 -6.32 -5.96
C GLY A 279 2.16 -7.48 -6.81
N THR A 280 1.42 -8.41 -6.21
CA THR A 280 0.72 -9.49 -6.92
C THR A 280 -0.23 -8.94 -8.00
N ALA A 281 -0.89 -7.83 -7.70
CA ALA A 281 -1.70 -7.04 -8.62
C ALA A 281 -1.34 -5.54 -8.50
N LEU A 282 -1.96 -4.70 -9.34
CA LEU A 282 -1.89 -3.25 -9.24
C LEU A 282 -2.96 -2.72 -8.27
N GLY A 283 -2.54 -2.04 -7.22
CA GLY A 283 -3.43 -1.22 -6.38
C GLY A 283 -3.33 0.27 -6.75
N VAL A 284 -4.36 1.05 -6.42
CA VAL A 284 -4.35 2.51 -6.55
C VAL A 284 -5.05 3.17 -5.37
N GLY A 285 -4.51 4.30 -4.92
CA GLY A 285 -5.25 5.29 -4.15
C GLY A 285 -4.94 6.70 -4.64
N PHE A 286 -5.81 7.63 -4.26
CA PHE A 286 -5.70 9.05 -4.61
C PHE A 286 -5.53 9.87 -3.33
N VAL A 287 -4.55 10.77 -3.32
CA VAL A 287 -4.22 11.59 -2.16
C VAL A 287 -5.30 12.66 -2.00
N SER A 288 -6.04 12.58 -0.89
CA SER A 288 -7.15 13.49 -0.59
C SER A 288 -6.70 14.59 0.36
N SER A 289 -6.95 15.84 -0.01
CA SER A 289 -6.67 17.03 0.81
C SER A 289 -7.68 17.24 1.96
N GLY A 290 -8.68 16.35 2.11
CA GLY A 290 -9.80 16.52 3.04
C GLY A 290 -9.71 15.75 4.36
N HIS A 291 -8.82 14.76 4.48
CA HIS A 291 -8.72 13.96 5.71
C HIS A 291 -7.72 14.56 6.70
N ARG A 292 -8.12 14.62 7.98
CA ARG A 292 -7.22 14.96 9.09
C ARG A 292 -6.31 13.77 9.39
N LEU A 293 -5.27 13.63 8.59
CA LEU A 293 -4.19 12.69 8.85
C LEU A 293 -3.26 13.25 9.93
N ARG A 294 -2.76 12.40 10.82
CA ARG A 294 -1.63 12.75 11.68
C ARG A 294 -0.43 13.17 10.83
N ALA A 295 0.31 14.16 11.32
CA ALA A 295 1.54 14.61 10.67
C ALA A 295 2.61 13.51 10.76
N ILE A 296 3.60 13.55 9.86
CA ILE A 296 4.80 12.73 9.94
C ILE A 296 5.86 13.57 10.65
N ALA A 297 6.57 13.01 11.64
CA ALA A 297 7.68 13.69 12.30
C ALA A 297 8.87 13.89 11.33
N SER A 298 9.68 14.92 11.53
CA SER A 298 10.83 15.21 10.65
C SER A 298 11.92 14.13 10.67
N ASP A 299 12.00 13.37 11.76
CA ASP A 299 12.90 12.26 12.04
C ASP A 299 12.20 10.89 11.89
N PHE A 300 11.06 10.85 11.19
CA PHE A 300 10.27 9.64 11.00
C PHE A 300 11.07 8.51 10.37
N ASN A 301 10.96 7.32 10.97
CA ASN A 301 11.61 6.11 10.50
C ASN A 301 10.71 4.87 10.57
N VAL A 302 10.98 3.91 9.69
CA VAL A 302 10.47 2.55 9.76
C VAL A 302 11.67 1.64 10.01
N ARG A 303 11.59 0.81 11.05
CA ARG A 303 12.69 -0.07 11.50
C ARG A 303 12.17 -1.46 11.84
N ALA A 304 13.04 -2.48 11.83
CA ALA A 304 12.63 -3.82 12.24
C ALA A 304 12.66 -3.93 13.77
N ALA A 305 11.76 -4.72 14.35
CA ALA A 305 11.69 -4.89 15.80
C ALA A 305 12.94 -5.57 16.42
N HIS A 306 13.80 -6.21 15.61
CA HIS A 306 15.07 -6.77 16.07
C HIS A 306 16.18 -5.73 16.23
N ASP A 307 16.06 -4.55 15.61
CA ASP A 307 17.07 -3.47 15.70
C ASP A 307 17.10 -2.80 17.10
N LEU A 308 16.16 -3.16 17.98
CA LEU A 308 15.99 -2.58 19.32
C LEU A 308 17.00 -3.06 20.37
N VAL A 309 17.72 -4.15 20.09
CA VAL A 309 18.59 -4.81 21.10
C VAL A 309 19.93 -4.08 21.28
N GLU A 310 20.40 -3.35 20.27
CA GLU A 310 21.72 -2.69 20.32
C GLU A 310 21.66 -1.28 20.97
N ASP A 311 20.60 -0.51 20.70
CA ASP A 311 20.41 0.87 21.19
C ASP A 311 20.22 0.99 22.72
N ALA A 312 19.94 -0.12 23.41
CA ALA A 312 19.84 -0.16 24.87
C ALA A 312 21.19 -0.12 25.60
N THR A 313 22.32 -0.22 24.88
CA THR A 313 23.68 -0.22 25.45
C THR A 313 24.37 1.14 25.39
N GLY A 314 23.74 2.14 26.03
CA GLY A 314 24.41 3.41 26.33
C GLY A 314 25.71 3.22 27.13
N PRO A 315 26.70 4.12 26.99
CA PRO A 315 28.05 3.89 27.47
C PRO A 315 28.12 3.77 28.99
N PHE A 316 28.52 2.60 29.49
CA PHE A 316 28.92 2.43 30.88
C PHE A 316 30.11 3.34 31.20
N THR A 317 29.86 4.41 31.94
CA THR A 317 30.92 5.24 32.52
C THR A 317 31.63 4.44 33.61
N HIS A 318 32.88 4.03 33.35
CA HIS A 318 33.74 3.44 34.37
C HIS A 318 34.08 4.49 35.43
N GLY A 319 33.45 4.38 36.60
CA GLY A 319 33.93 5.02 37.83
C GLY A 319 35.10 4.23 38.41
N GLU A 320 36.20 4.92 38.70
CA GLU A 320 37.34 4.34 39.41
C GLU A 320 36.97 4.03 40.89
N PRO A 321 37.42 2.89 41.45
CA PRO A 321 37.42 2.65 42.89
C PRO A 321 38.67 3.28 43.56
N PRO A 322 38.62 3.54 44.89
CA PRO A 322 39.65 4.29 45.63
C PRO A 322 40.94 3.51 45.93
#